data_AF-A0A4U3AQF2-F1
#
_entry.id   AF-A0A4U3AQF2-F1
#
_cell.length_a   1.000
_cell.length_b   1.000
_cell.length_c   1.000
_cell.angle_alpha   90.00
_cell.angle_beta   90.00
_cell.angle_gamma   90.00
#
_symmetry.space_group_name_H-M   'P 1'
#
loop_
_entity.id
_entity.type
_entity.pdbx_description
1 polymer ?
#
loop_
_entity_poly.entity_id
_entity_poly.type
_entity_poly.pdbx_seq_one_letter_code
_entity_poly.pdbx_strand_id
1 'polypeptide(L)'
;TVKEKPVAGYKSEVKGYDITNTKVAKMTVEGTKTWKDGNATDRPATIKVDLLQNGNAIETQDVTAANGWKYTFTNLESYDASGVAYIYTVKEQPVDGYKSEVHGYDIT
;
A
#
# COMPACT_ATOMS: atom_id res chain seq x y z
N THR A 1 -22.08 -8.32 -29.15
CA THR A 1 -21.82 -8.15 -27.71
C THR A 1 -20.98 -6.91 -27.52
N VAL A 2 -21.38 -6.02 -26.62
CA VAL A 2 -20.61 -4.82 -26.29
C VAL A 2 -19.51 -5.20 -25.30
N LYS A 3 -18.31 -4.64 -25.49
CA LYS A 3 -17.19 -4.77 -24.55
C LYS A 3 -16.59 -3.39 -24.37
N GLU A 4 -16.42 -2.97 -23.12
CA GLU A 4 -15.69 -1.76 -22.79
C GLU A 4 -14.21 -2.09 -22.55
N LYS A 5 -13.31 -1.17 -22.91
CA LYS A 5 -11.92 -1.25 -22.47
C LYS A 5 -11.85 -0.85 -21.00
N PRO A 6 -11.04 -1.51 -20.16
CA PRO A 6 -10.84 -1.08 -18.78
C PRO A 6 -10.46 0.40 -18.72
N VAL A 7 -11.19 1.17 -17.90
CA VAL A 7 -10.90 2.58 -17.64
C VAL A 7 -10.32 2.68 -16.23
N ALA A 8 -9.09 3.20 -16.10
CA ALA A 8 -8.43 3.29 -14.81
C ALA A 8 -9.26 4.11 -13.80
N GLY A 9 -9.49 3.55 -12.61
CA GLY A 9 -10.32 4.17 -11.58
C GLY A 9 -11.82 4.06 -11.80
N TYR A 10 -12.28 3.22 -12.73
CA TYR A 10 -13.69 2.90 -12.94
C TYR A 10 -13.92 1.39 -13.01
N LYS A 11 -15.01 0.94 -12.38
CA LYS A 11 -15.55 -0.41 -12.53
C LYS A 11 -16.67 -0.36 -13.56
N SER A 12 -16.55 -1.17 -14.60
CA SER A 12 -17.54 -1.29 -15.69
C SER A 12 -18.47 -2.48 -15.49
N GLU A 13 -19.78 -2.29 -15.72
CA GLU A 13 -20.78 -3.35 -15.77
C GLU A 13 -21.53 -3.27 -17.11
N VAL A 14 -21.72 -4.41 -17.80
CA VAL A 14 -22.43 -4.48 -19.08
C VAL A 14 -23.77 -5.20 -18.91
N LYS A 15 -24.88 -4.52 -19.25
CA LYS A 15 -26.25 -5.08 -19.23
C LYS A 15 -26.89 -4.89 -20.60
N GLY A 16 -26.87 -5.94 -21.43
CA GLY A 16 -27.35 -5.87 -22.80
C GLY A 16 -26.46 -4.95 -23.66
N TYR A 17 -26.98 -3.77 -24.01
CA TYR A 17 -26.23 -2.73 -24.72
C TYR A 17 -25.81 -1.57 -23.81
N ASP A 18 -26.24 -1.57 -22.55
CA ASP A 18 -25.89 -0.54 -21.58
C ASP A 18 -24.55 -0.85 -20.90
N ILE A 19 -23.72 0.18 -20.73
CA ILE A 19 -22.47 0.12 -19.96
C ILE A 19 -22.57 1.13 -18.82
N THR A 20 -22.40 0.66 -17.58
CA THR A 20 -22.35 1.50 -16.39
C THR A 20 -20.93 1.57 -15.87
N ASN A 21 -20.39 2.78 -15.72
CA ASN A 21 -19.09 3.04 -15.13
C ASN A 21 -19.24 3.64 -13.72
N THR A 22 -18.73 2.93 -12.71
CA THR A 22 -18.72 3.39 -11.32
C THR A 22 -17.32 3.84 -10.93
N LYS A 23 -17.16 5.09 -10.48
CA LYS A 23 -15.87 5.64 -10.05
C LYS A 23 -15.38 4.86 -8.81
N VAL A 24 -14.17 4.30 -8.91
CA VAL A 24 -13.49 3.62 -7.80
C VAL A 24 -12.82 4.70 -6.95
N ALA A 25 -13.16 4.73 -5.66
CA ALA A 25 -12.47 5.59 -4.71
C ALA A 25 -10.99 5.19 -4.66
N LYS A 26 -10.10 6.18 -4.74
CA LYS A 26 -8.65 5.98 -4.57
C LYS A 26 -8.23 6.49 -3.21
N MET A 27 -7.24 5.85 -2.63
CA MET A 27 -6.62 6.26 -1.38
C MET A 27 -5.11 6.25 -1.45
N THR A 28 -4.51 6.83 -0.41
CA THR A 28 -3.08 6.84 -0.15
C THR A 28 -2.85 6.17 1.19
N VAL A 29 -1.79 5.37 1.28
CA VAL A 29 -1.26 4.85 2.53
C VAL A 29 0.10 5.50 2.74
N GLU A 30 0.25 6.17 3.87
CA GLU A 30 1.49 6.83 4.27
C GLU A 30 1.85 6.43 5.70
N GLY A 31 3.15 6.36 5.97
CA GLY A 31 3.66 5.94 7.26
C GLY A 31 5.11 6.33 7.46
N THR A 32 5.55 6.19 8.69
CA THR A 32 6.91 6.52 9.12
C THR A 32 7.56 5.34 9.85
N LYS A 33 8.88 5.20 9.70
CA LYS A 33 9.71 4.30 10.50
C LYS A 33 10.38 5.08 11.62
N THR A 34 10.20 4.63 12.85
CA THR A 34 10.87 5.14 14.05
C THR A 34 11.84 4.09 14.57
N TRP A 35 13.10 4.43 14.77
CA TRP A 35 14.07 3.53 15.38
C TRP A 35 14.10 3.71 16.89
N LYS A 36 13.92 2.62 17.67
CA LYS A 36 14.09 2.61 19.13
C LYS A 36 15.41 1.95 19.54
N ASP A 37 16.50 2.57 19.13
CA ASP A 37 17.86 2.00 19.22
C ASP A 37 18.86 2.91 19.95
N GLY A 38 18.40 3.98 20.59
CA GLY A 38 19.28 4.95 21.24
C GLY A 38 20.13 5.77 20.26
N ASN A 39 19.68 5.94 19.02
CA ASN A 39 20.41 6.59 17.93
C ASN A 39 21.68 5.82 17.51
N ALA A 40 21.57 4.49 17.41
CA ALA A 40 22.63 3.61 16.92
C ALA A 40 23.17 4.07 15.55
N THR A 41 24.48 3.92 15.35
CA THR A 41 25.20 4.39 14.15
C THR A 41 25.40 3.31 13.09
N ASP A 42 25.13 2.06 13.44
CA ASP A 42 25.31 0.84 12.64
C ASP A 42 23.98 0.32 12.05
N ARG A 43 22.91 1.11 12.10
CA ARG A 43 21.64 0.78 11.43
C ARG A 43 21.83 0.59 9.93
N PRO A 44 21.03 -0.26 9.27
CA PRO A 44 21.08 -0.40 7.83
C PRO A 44 20.74 0.93 7.14
N ALA A 45 21.34 1.18 5.98
CA ALA A 45 21.06 2.40 5.20
C ALA A 45 19.64 2.42 4.59
N THR A 46 19.01 1.25 4.48
CA THR A 46 17.70 1.06 3.85
C THR A 46 16.95 -0.08 4.52
N ILE A 47 15.65 0.08 4.67
CA ILE A 47 14.71 -1.00 4.98
C ILE A 47 13.74 -1.15 3.81
N LYS A 48 13.07 -2.30 3.74
CA LYS A 48 12.00 -2.55 2.77
C LYS A 48 10.67 -2.64 3.49
N VAL A 49 9.70 -1.83 3.06
CA VAL A 49 8.33 -1.85 3.56
C VAL A 49 7.42 -2.34 2.45
N ASP A 50 6.71 -3.43 2.73
CA ASP A 50 5.72 -4.02 1.84
C ASP A 50 4.34 -3.44 2.14
N LEU A 51 3.62 -3.03 1.10
CA LEU A 51 2.18 -2.79 1.14
C LEU A 51 1.46 -4.12 0.88
N LEU A 52 0.57 -4.49 1.79
CA LEU A 52 -0.26 -5.68 1.65
C LEU A 52 -1.69 -5.27 1.33
N GLN A 53 -2.26 -5.88 0.29
CA GLN A 53 -3.68 -5.81 -0.04
C GLN A 53 -4.32 -7.15 0.30
N ASN A 54 -5.29 -7.15 1.22
CA ASN A 54 -5.94 -8.37 1.72
C ASN A 54 -4.94 -9.44 2.19
N GLY A 55 -3.83 -9.00 2.80
CA GLY A 55 -2.76 -9.89 3.29
C GLY A 55 -1.72 -10.32 2.26
N ASN A 56 -1.85 -9.94 0.98
CA ASN A 56 -0.86 -10.25 -0.05
C ASN A 56 -0.02 -9.02 -0.37
N ALA A 57 1.31 -9.18 -0.43
CA ALA A 57 2.21 -8.10 -0.83
C ALA A 57 1.96 -7.71 -2.29
N ILE A 58 1.74 -6.42 -2.55
CA ILE A 58 1.47 -5.87 -3.90
C ILE A 58 2.49 -4.83 -4.35
N GLU A 59 3.19 -4.19 -3.41
CA GLU A 59 4.23 -3.20 -3.69
C GLU A 59 5.25 -3.19 -2.54
N THR A 60 6.50 -2.83 -2.83
CA THR A 60 7.56 -2.66 -1.83
C THR A 60 8.25 -1.31 -2.06
N GLN A 61 8.48 -0.55 -0.98
CA GLN A 61 9.28 0.68 -1.02
C GLN A 61 10.55 0.56 -0.18
N ASP A 62 11.63 1.12 -0.72
CA ASP A 62 12.87 1.36 -0.01
C ASP A 62 12.72 2.62 0.86
N VAL A 63 12.96 2.48 2.15
CA VAL A 63 12.85 3.55 3.14
C VAL A 63 14.22 3.82 3.75
N THR A 64 14.63 5.08 3.77
CA THR A 64 16.02 5.48 4.07
C THR A 64 16.07 6.70 4.97
N ALA A 65 17.25 7.02 5.51
CA ALA A 65 17.43 8.29 6.20
C ALA A 65 17.21 9.50 5.27
N ALA A 66 17.54 9.37 3.97
CA ALA A 66 17.42 10.46 3.00
C ALA A 66 15.96 10.88 2.73
N ASN A 67 15.00 9.94 2.81
CA ASN A 67 13.57 10.24 2.72
C ASN A 67 12.93 10.50 4.09
N GLY A 68 13.74 10.70 5.13
CA GLY A 68 13.28 10.96 6.49
C GLY A 68 12.60 9.76 7.14
N TRP A 69 12.93 8.54 6.71
CA TRP A 69 12.29 7.31 7.14
C TRP A 69 10.78 7.30 6.90
N LYS A 70 10.34 7.84 5.75
CA LYS A 70 8.92 7.92 5.36
C LYS A 70 8.67 7.16 4.07
N TYR A 71 7.44 6.71 3.90
CA TYR A 71 6.99 6.05 2.68
C TYR A 71 5.55 6.41 2.36
N THR A 72 5.18 6.27 1.08
CA THR A 72 3.86 6.66 0.58
C THR A 72 3.47 5.81 -0.62
N PHE A 73 2.40 5.04 -0.48
CA PHE A 73 1.76 4.29 -1.55
C PHE A 73 0.54 5.06 -2.04
N THR A 74 0.49 5.38 -3.33
CA THR A 74 -0.58 6.21 -3.92
C THR A 74 -1.40 5.42 -4.92
N ASN A 75 -2.55 5.99 -5.33
CA ASN A 75 -3.40 5.40 -6.37
C ASN A 75 -3.97 4.01 -6.02
N LEU A 76 -4.11 3.70 -4.73
CA LEU A 76 -4.67 2.44 -4.28
C LEU A 76 -6.19 2.45 -4.44
N GLU A 77 -6.73 1.44 -5.11
CA GLU A 77 -8.18 1.26 -5.20
C GLU A 77 -8.73 0.90 -3.82
N SER A 78 -9.81 1.55 -3.38
CA SER A 78 -10.43 1.25 -2.08
C SER A 78 -11.35 0.03 -2.11
N TYR A 79 -11.83 -0.37 -3.29
CA TYR A 79 -12.80 -1.46 -3.46
C TYR A 79 -12.43 -2.33 -4.65
N ASP A 80 -12.78 -3.61 -4.56
CA ASP A 80 -12.62 -4.57 -5.64
C ASP A 80 -13.69 -4.43 -6.74
N ALA A 81 -13.57 -5.26 -7.78
CA ALA A 81 -14.53 -5.33 -8.87
C ALA A 81 -15.92 -5.84 -8.46
N SER A 82 -16.16 -6.22 -7.22
CA SER A 82 -17.48 -6.58 -6.66
C SER A 82 -18.04 -5.46 -5.77
N GLY A 83 -17.25 -4.46 -5.41
CA GLY A 83 -17.61 -3.39 -4.47
C GLY A 83 -17.26 -3.69 -3.01
N VAL A 84 -16.46 -4.73 -2.76
CA VAL A 84 -15.96 -5.09 -1.41
C VAL A 84 -14.70 -4.27 -1.13
N ALA A 85 -14.60 -3.69 0.06
CA ALA A 85 -13.45 -2.85 0.43
C ALA A 85 -12.17 -3.68 0.52
N TYR A 86 -11.07 -3.16 -0.04
CA TYR A 86 -9.74 -3.70 0.19
C TYR A 86 -9.25 -3.33 1.60
N ILE A 87 -8.59 -4.28 2.26
CA ILE A 87 -7.86 -4.04 3.49
C ILE A 87 -6.40 -3.82 3.13
N TYR A 88 -5.89 -2.63 3.45
CA TYR A 88 -4.47 -2.32 3.31
C TYR A 88 -3.78 -2.37 4.67
N THR A 89 -2.63 -3.04 4.71
CA THR A 89 -1.71 -3.05 5.84
C THR A 89 -0.28 -2.91 5.33
N VAL A 90 0.65 -2.64 6.24
CA VAL A 90 2.08 -2.52 5.93
C VAL A 90 2.85 -3.56 6.71
N LYS A 91 3.99 -3.98 6.16
CA LYS A 91 4.91 -4.91 6.83
C LYS A 91 6.34 -4.51 6.53
N GLU A 92 7.16 -4.42 7.57
CA GLU A 92 8.61 -4.32 7.41
C GLU A 92 9.17 -5.71 7.08
N GLN A 93 10.03 -5.78 6.07
CA GLN A 93 10.84 -6.98 5.86
C GLN A 93 11.84 -7.13 7.03
N PRO A 94 12.23 -8.36 7.40
CA PRO A 94 13.12 -8.57 8.55
C PRO A 94 14.40 -7.74 8.45
N VAL A 95 14.71 -7.03 9.52
CA VAL A 95 15.98 -6.32 9.70
C VAL A 95 16.74 -7.03 10.80
N ASP A 96 17.96 -7.49 10.48
CA ASP A 96 18.76 -8.27 11.42
C ASP A 96 19.05 -7.48 12.71
N GLY A 97 18.84 -8.10 13.86
CA GLY A 97 18.98 -7.47 15.18
C GLY A 97 17.81 -6.59 15.63
N TYR A 98 16.76 -6.41 14.83
CA TYR A 98 15.61 -5.57 15.17
C TYR A 98 14.30 -6.34 15.24
N LYS A 99 13.46 -5.96 16.20
CA LYS A 99 12.05 -6.37 16.27
C LYS A 99 11.21 -5.25 15.66
N SER A 100 10.25 -5.62 14.81
CA SER A 100 9.33 -4.69 14.17
C SER A 100 7.95 -4.71 14.84
N GLU A 101 7.37 -3.53 15.06
CA GLU A 101 6.00 -3.34 15.53
C GLU A 101 5.26 -2.34 14.62
N VAL A 102 4.06 -2.71 14.17
CA VAL A 102 3.23 -1.88 13.27
C VAL A 102 2.05 -1.32 14.05
N HIS A 103 1.89 0.01 14.03
CA HIS A 103 0.77 0.74 14.63
C HIS A 103 0.06 1.55 13.55
N GLY A 104 -1.05 1.02 13.03
CA GLY A 104 -1.67 1.56 11.82
C GLY A 104 -0.74 1.38 10.62
N TYR A 105 -0.15 2.48 10.16
CA TYR A 105 0.88 2.46 9.11
C TYR A 105 2.25 2.94 9.61
N ASP A 106 2.40 3.30 10.88
CA ASP A 106 3.71 3.60 11.42
C ASP A 106 4.40 2.32 11.89
N ILE A 107 5.71 2.27 11.68
CA ILE A 107 6.58 1.14 12.02
C ILE A 107 7.55 1.62 13.10
N THR A 108 7.72 0.82 14.15
CA THR A 108 8.77 1.00 15.16
C THR A 108 9.68 -0.21 15.14
#